data_AF-A0A3M0WCU1-F1
#
_entry.id   AF-A0A3M0WCU1-F1
#
_cell.length_a   1.000
_cell.length_b   1.000
_cell.length_c   1.000
_cell.angle_alpha   90.00
_cell.angle_beta   90.00
_cell.angle_gamma   90.00
#
_symmetry.space_group_name_H-M   'P 1'
#
loop_
_entity.id
_entity.type
_entity.pdbx_description
1 polymer ?
#
loop_
_entity_poly.entity_id
_entity_poly.type
_entity_poly.pdbx_seq_one_letter_code
_entity_poly.pdbx_strand_id
1 'polypeptide(L)'
;MKKKKLKTRQKVIRVILGLCVALIIALGVLIYANLGGFEKEKPPALFKIRDECSIVAGKFVHTMESEGNCKVRCLNECEIRDKTFFSSKFLVSKPPSCNLCECYCK
;
A
#
# COMPACT_ATOMS: atom_id res chain seq x y z
N MET A 1 40.41 -46.29 -25.10
CA MET A 1 39.06 -46.16 -24.47
C MET A 1 38.94 -45.14 -23.33
N LYS A 2 40.02 -44.66 -22.68
CA LYS A 2 39.95 -43.74 -21.52
C LYS A 2 39.37 -42.33 -21.84
N LYS A 3 39.60 -41.78 -23.05
CA LYS A 3 39.11 -40.44 -23.44
C LYS A 3 37.58 -40.31 -23.56
N LYS A 4 36.85 -41.40 -23.87
CA LYS A 4 35.37 -41.38 -23.94
C LYS A 4 34.74 -41.24 -22.55
N LYS A 5 35.29 -41.88 -21.51
CA LYS A 5 34.79 -41.81 -20.13
C LYS A 5 34.92 -40.41 -19.51
N LEU A 6 35.98 -39.65 -19.85
CA LEU A 6 36.15 -38.27 -19.38
C LEU A 6 35.12 -37.30 -19.98
N LYS A 7 34.83 -37.41 -21.28
CA LYS A 7 33.83 -36.56 -21.95
C LYS A 7 32.42 -36.79 -21.39
N THR A 8 32.06 -38.03 -21.07
CA THR A 8 30.77 -38.35 -20.44
C THR A 8 30.67 -37.78 -19.02
N ARG A 9 31.75 -37.89 -18.21
CA ARG A 9 31.79 -37.29 -16.87
C ARG A 9 31.64 -35.76 -16.91
N GLN A 10 32.30 -35.08 -17.85
CA GLN A 10 32.17 -33.62 -18.01
C GLN A 10 30.76 -33.20 -18.40
N LYS A 11 30.06 -33.97 -19.26
CA LYS A 11 28.65 -33.71 -19.58
C LYS A 11 27.76 -33.85 -18.35
N VAL A 12 27.94 -34.91 -17.56
CA VAL A 12 27.17 -35.15 -16.33
C VAL A 12 27.41 -34.03 -15.31
N ILE A 13 28.66 -33.61 -15.10
CA ILE A 13 28.99 -32.49 -14.19
C ILE A 13 28.30 -31.20 -14.65
N ARG A 14 28.31 -30.88 -15.95
CA ARG A 14 27.61 -29.68 -16.47
C ARG A 14 26.10 -29.73 -16.26
N VAL A 15 25.49 -30.91 -16.43
CA VAL A 15 24.05 -31.11 -16.18
C VAL A 15 23.74 -30.89 -14.70
N ILE A 16 24.50 -31.51 -13.79
CA ILE A 16 24.34 -31.33 -12.34
C ILE A 16 24.51 -29.87 -11.95
N LEU A 17 25.53 -29.19 -12.49
CA LEU A 17 25.79 -27.78 -12.21
C LEU A 17 24.61 -26.90 -12.66
N GLY A 18 24.08 -27.14 -13.85
CA GLY A 18 22.89 -26.44 -14.36
C GLY A 18 21.66 -26.69 -13.47
N LEU A 19 21.50 -27.91 -12.96
CA LEU A 19 20.41 -28.28 -12.07
C LEU A 19 20.53 -27.57 -10.72
N CYS A 20 21.74 -27.50 -10.14
CA CYS A 20 22.01 -26.75 -8.91
C CYS A 20 21.71 -25.26 -9.09
N VAL A 21 22.12 -24.65 -10.20
CA VAL A 21 21.85 -23.24 -10.50
C VAL A 21 20.34 -22.99 -10.62
N ALA A 22 19.62 -23.86 -11.34
CA ALA A 22 18.16 -23.76 -11.44
C ALA A 22 17.48 -23.85 -10.07
N LEU A 23 17.98 -24.72 -9.19
CA LEU A 23 17.49 -24.88 -7.82
C LEU A 23 17.69 -23.62 -6.97
N ILE A 24 18.86 -22.98 -7.09
CA ILE A 24 19.17 -21.72 -6.40
C ILE A 24 18.24 -20.61 -6.88
N ILE A 25 18.02 -20.49 -8.20
CA ILE A 25 17.10 -19.50 -8.76
C ILE A 25 15.67 -19.75 -8.27
N ALA A 26 15.20 -21.00 -8.29
CA ALA A 26 13.87 -21.36 -7.81
C ALA A 26 13.68 -21.02 -6.32
N LEU A 27 14.68 -21.30 -5.49
CA LEU A 27 14.68 -20.91 -4.07
C LEU A 27 14.65 -19.39 -3.90
N GLY A 28 15.42 -18.65 -4.70
CA GLY A 28 15.42 -17.19 -4.68
C GLY A 28 14.05 -16.60 -5.01
N VAL A 29 13.38 -17.12 -6.04
CA VAL A 29 12.01 -16.72 -6.42
C VAL A 29 11.01 -17.05 -5.30
N LEU A 30 11.13 -18.21 -4.66
CA LEU A 30 10.29 -18.61 -3.53
C LEU A 30 10.44 -17.70 -2.32
N ILE A 31 11.67 -17.29 -2.01
CA ILE A 31 11.95 -16.33 -0.92
C ILE A 31 11.37 -14.96 -1.27
N TYR A 32 11.60 -14.49 -2.50
CA TYR A 32 11.06 -13.20 -2.97
C TYR A 32 9.52 -13.17 -2.93
N ALA A 33 8.87 -14.27 -3.33
CA ALA A 33 7.42 -14.40 -3.27
C ALA A 33 6.89 -14.40 -1.83
N ASN A 34 7.56 -15.09 -0.90
CA ASN A 34 7.16 -15.11 0.51
C ASN A 34 7.36 -13.77 1.24
N LEU A 35 8.33 -12.96 0.81
CA LEU A 35 8.60 -11.64 1.38
C LEU A 35 7.66 -10.54 0.81
N GLY A 36 6.62 -10.92 0.08
CA GLY A 36 5.68 -9.95 -0.50
C GLY A 36 6.22 -9.23 -1.73
N GLY A 37 7.24 -9.77 -2.42
CA GLY A 37 7.78 -9.18 -3.65
C GLY A 37 6.77 -9.08 -4.80
N PHE A 38 5.69 -9.85 -4.75
CA PHE A 38 4.54 -9.75 -5.67
C PHE A 38 3.30 -9.09 -5.05
N GLU A 39 3.38 -8.64 -3.80
CA GLU A 39 2.25 -8.00 -3.14
C GLU A 39 2.04 -6.63 -3.80
N LYS A 40 1.04 -6.56 -4.70
CA LYS A 40 0.58 -5.29 -5.27
C LYS A 40 0.24 -4.38 -4.10
N GLU A 41 0.87 -3.21 -4.04
CA GLU A 41 0.55 -2.22 -3.01
C GLU A 41 -0.97 -2.05 -2.95
N LYS A 42 -1.56 -2.45 -1.83
CA LYS A 42 -3.01 -2.30 -1.64
C LYS A 42 -3.31 -0.80 -1.69
N PRO A 43 -4.30 -0.37 -2.49
CA PRO A 43 -4.69 1.02 -2.52
C PRO A 43 -5.09 1.46 -1.11
N PRO A 44 -4.79 2.71 -0.70
CA PRO A 44 -5.15 3.19 0.62
C PRO A 44 -6.67 3.13 0.80
N ALA A 45 -7.09 2.75 2.00
CA ALA A 45 -8.49 2.74 2.39
C ALA A 45 -9.00 4.19 2.48
N LEU A 46 -10.13 4.45 1.81
CA LEU A 46 -10.80 5.75 1.83
C LEU A 46 -11.86 5.80 2.93
N PHE A 47 -11.75 6.79 3.81
CA PHE A 47 -12.76 7.13 4.81
C PHE A 47 -13.26 8.56 4.61
N LYS A 48 -14.55 8.80 4.84
CA LYS A 48 -15.15 10.13 4.68
C LYS A 48 -15.59 10.65 6.04
N ILE A 49 -14.99 11.75 6.48
CA ILE A 49 -15.40 12.48 7.67
C ILE A 49 -16.30 13.62 7.20
N ARG A 50 -17.56 13.60 7.65
CA ARG A 50 -18.49 14.70 7.41
C ARG A 50 -18.24 15.79 8.46
N ASP A 51 -18.22 17.03 8.01
CA ASP A 51 -18.23 18.18 8.89
C ASP A 51 -19.56 18.27 9.63
N GLU A 52 -19.51 18.76 10.86
CA GLU A 52 -20.70 19.20 11.59
C GLU A 52 -20.94 20.66 11.22
N CYS A 53 -22.12 20.95 10.69
CA CYS A 53 -22.49 22.31 10.33
C CYS A 53 -23.88 22.66 10.85
N SER A 54 -24.10 23.93 11.17
CA SER A 54 -25.35 24.42 11.75
C SER A 54 -25.59 25.88 11.37
N ILE A 55 -26.85 26.31 11.44
CA ILE A 55 -27.23 27.70 11.19
C ILE A 55 -27.31 28.42 12.53
N VAL A 56 -26.44 29.39 12.75
CA VAL A 56 -26.41 30.23 13.97
C VAL A 56 -26.58 31.69 13.55
N ALA A 57 -27.61 32.36 14.09
CA ALA A 57 -27.94 33.76 13.76
C ALA A 57 -28.03 34.03 12.24
N GLY A 58 -28.60 33.10 11.47
CA GLY A 58 -28.77 33.22 10.02
C GLY A 58 -27.50 32.98 9.19
N LYS A 59 -26.36 32.65 9.83
CA LYS A 59 -25.12 32.27 9.15
C LYS A 59 -24.89 30.77 9.22
N PHE A 60 -24.39 30.20 8.13
CA PHE A 60 -24.00 28.80 8.07
C PHE A 60 -22.59 28.65 8.65
N VAL A 61 -22.48 27.89 9.74
CA VAL A 61 -21.23 27.70 10.49
C VAL A 61 -20.76 26.25 10.31
N HIS A 62 -19.46 26.08 10.08
CA HIS A 62 -18.80 24.81 9.87
C HIS A 62 -17.82 24.54 11.01
N THR A 63 -17.77 23.32 11.54
CA THR A 63 -16.71 22.95 12.50
C THR A 63 -15.35 22.72 11.83
N MET A 64 -15.37 22.45 10.52
CA MET A 64 -14.21 22.20 9.69
C MET A 64 -14.12 23.24 8.57
N GLU A 65 -13.38 24.30 8.86
CA GLU A 65 -13.23 25.47 7.97
C GLU A 65 -11.96 25.40 7.11
N SER A 66 -11.04 24.49 7.42
CA SER A 66 -9.72 24.44 6.79
C SER A 66 -9.23 23.03 6.49
N GLU A 67 -8.31 22.94 5.53
CA GLU A 67 -7.58 21.72 5.22
C GLU A 67 -6.73 21.22 6.40
N GLY A 68 -6.22 22.14 7.23
CA GLY A 68 -5.51 21.79 8.47
C GLY A 68 -6.38 21.00 9.44
N ASN A 69 -7.63 21.45 9.65
CA ASN A 69 -8.59 20.74 10.51
C ASN A 69 -8.93 19.35 9.94
N CYS A 70 -9.11 19.25 8.63
CA CYS A 70 -9.34 17.98 7.94
C CYS A 70 -8.16 17.01 8.13
N LYS A 71 -6.92 17.48 7.96
CA LYS A 71 -5.72 16.66 8.13
C LYS A 71 -5.59 16.10 9.55
N VAL A 72 -5.78 16.93 10.57
CA VAL A 72 -5.71 16.49 11.98
C VAL A 72 -6.78 15.43 12.27
N ARG A 73 -8.01 15.62 11.79
CA ARG A 73 -9.07 14.62 11.94
C ARG A 73 -8.73 13.31 11.21
N CYS A 74 -8.18 13.38 10.01
CA CYS A 74 -7.74 12.17 9.29
C CYS A 74 -6.59 11.44 9.99
N LEU A 75 -5.62 12.16 10.57
CA LEU A 75 -4.54 11.55 11.34
C LEU A 75 -5.10 10.70 12.49
N ASN A 76 -5.98 11.30 13.30
CA ASN A 76 -6.62 10.60 14.41
C ASN A 76 -7.49 9.43 13.93
N GLU A 77 -8.25 9.62 12.84
CA GLU A 77 -9.13 8.57 12.31
C GLU A 77 -8.34 7.37 11.75
N CYS A 78 -7.21 7.62 11.08
CA CYS A 78 -6.32 6.55 10.63
C CYS A 78 -5.71 5.80 11.83
N GLU A 79 -5.28 6.54 12.86
CA GLU A 79 -4.70 5.97 14.09
C GLU A 79 -5.69 5.10 14.85
N ILE A 80 -6.94 5.57 15.04
CA ILE A 80 -8.03 4.79 15.68
C ILE A 80 -8.32 3.48 14.93
N ARG A 81 -8.05 3.45 13.62
CA ARG A 81 -8.27 2.28 12.75
C ARG A 81 -7.04 1.41 12.58
N ASP A 82 -5.98 1.63 13.35
CA ASP A 82 -4.69 0.95 13.25
C ASP A 82 -4.11 1.01 11.81
N LYS A 83 -4.25 2.17 11.16
CA LYS A 83 -3.72 2.43 9.81
C LYS A 83 -2.77 3.62 9.81
N THR A 84 -1.85 3.63 8.85
CA THR A 84 -0.93 4.75 8.67
C THR A 84 -1.58 5.84 7.82
N PHE A 85 -1.51 7.09 8.25
CA PHE A 85 -1.98 8.21 7.44
C PHE A 85 -1.20 8.31 6.12
N PHE A 86 -1.93 8.38 4.99
CA PHE A 86 -1.35 8.57 3.67
C PHE A 86 -1.60 9.99 3.15
N SER A 87 -2.86 10.41 3.06
CA SER A 87 -3.22 11.75 2.63
C SER A 87 -4.64 12.14 3.08
N SER A 88 -4.97 13.42 2.96
CA SER A 88 -6.30 13.98 3.22
C SER A 88 -6.70 14.91 2.09
N LYS A 89 -7.99 14.99 1.78
CA LYS A 89 -8.55 15.95 0.83
C LYS A 89 -9.75 16.65 1.43
N PHE A 90 -9.65 17.97 1.57
CA PHE A 90 -10.75 18.81 2.04
C PHE A 90 -11.63 19.23 0.87
N LEU A 91 -12.93 18.95 0.98
CA LEU A 91 -13.95 19.28 0.00
C LEU A 91 -14.88 20.33 0.61
N VAL A 92 -14.79 21.55 0.08
CA VAL A 92 -15.67 22.65 0.46
C VAL A 92 -17.00 22.49 -0.26
N SER A 93 -18.08 22.40 0.51
CA SER A 93 -19.42 22.27 -0.05
C SER A 93 -20.14 23.62 -0.01
N LYS A 94 -21.05 23.86 -0.98
CA LYS A 94 -21.86 25.09 -0.97
C LYS A 94 -23.02 24.96 0.04
N PRO A 95 -23.41 26.02 0.76
CA PRO A 95 -24.60 25.98 1.60
C PRO A 95 -25.83 25.52 0.80
N PRO A 96 -26.69 24.65 1.36
CA PRO A 96 -26.78 24.25 2.77
C PRO A 96 -26.02 22.97 3.13
N SER A 97 -25.01 22.55 2.36
CA SER A 97 -24.26 21.32 2.63
C SER A 97 -23.02 21.57 3.50
N CYS A 98 -22.72 20.65 4.43
CA CYS A 98 -21.50 20.69 5.23
C CYS A 98 -20.27 20.31 4.38
N ASN A 99 -19.09 20.75 4.81
CA ASN A 99 -17.84 20.34 4.20
C ASN A 99 -17.59 18.84 4.39
N LEU A 100 -16.69 18.28 3.58
CA LEU A 100 -16.34 16.87 3.66
C LEU A 100 -14.83 16.70 3.62
N CYS A 101 -14.33 15.72 4.35
CA CYS A 101 -12.92 15.38 4.38
C CYS A 101 -12.75 13.93 3.96
N GLU A 102 -11.99 13.70 2.91
CA GLU A 102 -11.62 12.37 2.42
C GLU A 102 -10.24 12.00 2.99
N CYS A 103 -10.19 10.96 3.80
CA CYS A 103 -8.99 10.45 4.44
C CYS A 103 -8.53 9.18 3.73
N TYR A 104 -7.26 9.13 3.36
CA TYR A 104 -6.62 7.95 2.77
C TYR A 104 -5.67 7.38 3.81
N CYS A 105 -5.91 6.14 4.25
CA CYS A 105 -5.08 5.44 5.23
C CYS A 105 -4.55 4.14 4.64
N LYS A 106 -3.28 3.81 4.87
CA LYS A 106 -2.64 2.57 4.44
C LYS A 106 -2.58 1.59 5.60
#